data_AF-A0AAD8Z539-F1
#
_entry.id   AF-A0AAD8Z539-F1
#
_cell.length_a   1.000
_cell.length_b   1.000
_cell.length_c   1.000
_cell.angle_alpha   90.00
_cell.angle_beta   90.00
_cell.angle_gamma   90.00
#
_symmetry.space_group_name_H-M   'P 1'
#
loop_
_entity.id
_entity.type
_entity.pdbx_description
1 polymer ?
#
loop_
_entity_poly.entity_id
_entity_poly.type
_entity_poly.pdbx_seq_one_letter_code
_entity_poly.pdbx_strand_id
1 'polypeptide(L)'
;MSKVVLFGLWGGVITPRPLESFQKFENFMNLPKDFISSTIVKGGSENALARAEKGKLTFVQMVSELEAECQIEAESRGLSLPAEFSAQKLFDELRCVEFSRMVLNAAATLRGHGILTCVLANLWVDDSLQRDNTAKVLSVLARHFDFVLRSCDIGARLPEPTMFQTALNKLDVKPQQAIWLDVDEESVQAAKNLGITAVHITDISEALKKLEKLARLELSEEKMPLSCTPEEVIHGYVTIKPGVKIHYVEMGDGPPVLLCHGFPENWFSWRYQIPALADAGFRVIAPDMKGYGDSTASPDIQEYSQEKILQDLVTFLDKLGLAQVTLVGHDWGGVVAWNMAQCHPERLRAVASLNTPLFPMDPNKDPMERLKSIPIFEYQIYFQEPGVAEAELEKDLTRTFKLLFSASSETDTHPQVDMTGICKRGGLFVGLPEEVPRSALLSETALQYYVQQYSKQGFRNRPVLNGFEKLHASVPLLRKCFVQGDHLTGIGTWRGTGDGCVPGHGARQILIPALMVTAEKDRILLPIFTTGMENMIPNLTRGNIENCGHWTQMERPLEVNKILISWLTETHQKASISISPKLR
;
A
#
# COMPACT_ATOMS: atom_id res chain seq x y z
N MET A 1 -12.78 30.11 14.40
CA MET A 1 -12.70 28.71 13.95
C MET A 1 -11.35 28.17 14.33
N SER A 2 -11.30 26.91 14.75
CA SER A 2 -10.05 26.21 15.04
C SER A 2 -9.24 26.08 13.74
N LYS A 3 -7.95 26.37 13.83
CA LYS A 3 -7.00 26.25 12.72
C LYS A 3 -6.10 25.03 12.86
N VAL A 4 -5.96 24.50 14.08
CA VAL A 4 -5.11 23.35 14.36
C VAL A 4 -5.73 22.42 15.40
N VAL A 5 -5.52 21.11 15.22
CA VAL A 5 -5.76 20.08 16.22
C VAL A 5 -4.45 19.41 16.58
N LEU A 6 -4.13 19.43 17.87
CA LEU A 6 -2.95 18.85 18.48
C LEU A 6 -3.35 17.53 19.15
N PHE A 7 -2.55 16.48 18.96
CA PHE A 7 -2.79 15.14 19.53
C PHE A 7 -1.60 14.67 20.38
N GLY A 8 -1.87 14.12 21.56
CA GLY A 8 -0.89 13.37 22.35
C GLY A 8 -0.55 12.04 21.66
N LEU A 9 0.73 11.70 21.59
CA LEU A 9 1.18 10.48 20.94
C LEU A 9 0.64 9.23 21.64
N TRP A 10 1.06 9.03 22.89
CA TRP A 10 0.81 7.82 23.67
C TRP A 10 -0.62 7.78 24.21
N GLY A 11 -1.35 6.71 23.94
CA GLY A 11 -2.76 6.55 24.32
C GLY A 11 -3.75 7.37 23.50
N GLY A 12 -3.29 8.39 22.78
CA GLY A 12 -4.07 9.17 21.82
C GLY A 12 -3.96 8.60 20.42
N VAL A 13 -2.83 8.86 19.75
CA VAL A 13 -2.58 8.40 18.37
C VAL A 13 -2.18 6.93 18.32
N ILE A 14 -1.40 6.48 19.30
CA ILE A 14 -0.87 5.11 19.36
C ILE A 14 -1.12 4.44 20.71
N THR A 15 -1.26 3.12 20.71
CA THR A 15 -1.24 2.25 21.90
C THR A 15 0.04 1.41 21.89
N PRO A 16 0.55 0.95 23.06
CA PRO A 16 -0.03 1.02 24.41
C PRO A 16 0.18 2.36 25.13
N ARG A 17 -0.51 2.57 26.28
CA ARG A 17 -0.23 3.68 27.19
C ARG A 17 0.98 3.34 28.07
N PRO A 18 1.98 4.24 28.22
CA PRO A 18 3.17 3.99 29.04
C PRO A 18 2.85 3.50 30.45
N LEU A 19 1.89 4.13 31.14
CA LEU A 19 1.49 3.73 32.49
C LEU A 19 0.93 2.30 32.55
N GLU A 20 0.13 1.90 31.56
CA GLU A 20 -0.44 0.55 31.49
C GLU A 20 0.64 -0.50 31.19
N SER A 21 1.59 -0.17 30.31
CA SER A 21 2.76 -1.03 30.04
C SER A 21 3.65 -1.18 31.28
N PHE A 22 3.86 -0.10 32.05
CA PHE A 22 4.61 -0.18 33.29
C PHE A 22 3.93 -1.08 34.32
N GLN A 23 2.62 -0.95 34.50
CA GLN A 23 1.85 -1.80 35.42
C GLN A 23 1.83 -3.27 34.99
N LYS A 24 1.73 -3.56 33.69
CA LYS A 24 1.84 -4.93 33.17
C LYS A 24 3.22 -5.52 33.44
N PHE A 25 4.28 -4.75 33.22
CA PHE A 25 5.64 -5.17 33.49
C PHE A 25 5.87 -5.41 34.99
N GLU A 26 5.36 -4.53 35.87
CA GLU A 26 5.40 -4.72 37.33
C GLU A 26 4.74 -6.03 37.74
N ASN A 27 3.55 -6.32 37.21
CA ASN A 27 2.85 -7.58 37.48
C ASN A 27 3.63 -8.79 36.97
N PHE A 28 4.21 -8.71 35.76
CA PHE A 28 5.02 -9.78 35.17
C PHE A 28 6.26 -10.07 36.01
N MET A 29 6.89 -9.03 36.58
CA MET A 29 8.08 -9.12 37.41
C MET A 29 7.78 -9.31 38.90
N ASN A 30 6.51 -9.45 39.28
CA ASN A 30 6.04 -9.54 40.67
C ASN A 30 6.55 -8.39 41.57
N LEU A 31 6.60 -7.18 41.02
CA LEU A 31 6.96 -5.96 41.72
C LEU A 31 5.72 -5.33 42.38
N PRO A 32 5.90 -4.52 43.44
CA PRO A 32 4.78 -3.78 44.03
C PRO A 32 4.12 -2.89 42.99
N LYS A 33 2.80 -2.73 43.12
CA LYS A 33 2.02 -1.84 42.27
C LYS A 33 2.59 -0.42 42.28
N ASP A 34 2.68 0.18 41.10
CA ASP A 34 3.16 1.53 40.82
C ASP A 34 4.64 1.75 41.20
N PHE A 35 5.44 0.69 41.36
CA PHE A 35 6.87 0.77 41.67
C PHE A 35 7.67 1.60 40.65
N ILE A 36 7.49 1.36 39.36
CA ILE A 36 8.18 2.08 38.28
C ILE A 36 7.67 3.52 38.20
N SER A 37 6.35 3.69 38.21
CA SER A 37 5.73 5.02 38.16
C SER A 37 6.19 5.90 39.32
N SER A 38 6.25 5.34 40.53
CA SER A 38 6.72 6.06 41.71
C SER A 38 8.22 6.34 41.67
N THR A 39 9.04 5.47 41.08
CA THR A 39 10.47 5.74 40.80
C THR A 39 10.61 6.97 39.92
N ILE A 40 9.89 7.00 38.79
CA ILE A 40 9.89 8.11 37.83
C ILE A 40 9.41 9.41 38.49
N VAL A 41 8.29 9.36 39.24
CA VAL A 41 7.73 10.52 39.94
C VAL A 41 8.70 11.07 40.99
N LYS A 42 9.36 10.20 41.77
CA LYS A 42 10.33 10.60 42.81
C LYS A 42 11.56 11.29 42.22
N GLY A 43 12.02 10.86 41.06
CA GLY A 43 13.12 11.51 40.34
C GLY A 43 12.72 12.83 39.64
N GLY A 44 11.42 13.13 39.53
CA GLY A 44 10.93 14.42 39.04
C GLY A 44 11.40 14.75 37.63
N SER A 45 11.84 15.99 37.40
CA SER A 45 12.33 16.44 36.08
C SER A 45 13.71 15.91 35.69
N GLU A 46 14.43 15.30 36.63
CA GLU A 46 15.82 14.84 36.45
C GLU A 46 15.97 13.32 36.39
N ASN A 47 14.87 12.56 36.44
CA ASN A 47 14.91 11.12 36.22
C ASN A 47 15.38 10.77 34.79
N ALA A 48 15.87 9.54 34.61
CA ALA A 48 16.42 9.05 33.36
C ALA A 48 15.46 9.21 32.18
N LEU A 49 14.19 8.85 32.34
CA LEU A 49 13.16 8.98 31.30
C LEU A 49 12.91 10.45 30.91
N ALA A 50 12.74 11.34 31.90
CA ALA A 50 12.52 12.76 31.66
C ALA A 50 13.72 13.43 30.96
N ARG A 51 14.95 13.03 31.32
CA ARG A 51 16.18 13.49 30.65
C ARG A 51 16.27 12.97 29.21
N ALA A 52 15.90 11.71 28.96
CA ALA A 52 15.86 11.14 27.62
C ALA A 52 14.79 11.78 26.74
N GLU A 53 13.60 12.02 27.27
CA GLU A 53 12.53 12.74 26.58
C GLU A 53 12.91 14.19 26.26
N LYS A 54 13.82 14.80 27.03
CA LYS A 54 14.41 16.11 26.73
C LYS A 54 15.67 16.04 25.86
N GLY A 55 16.01 14.87 25.30
CA GLY A 55 17.17 14.69 24.43
C GLY A 55 18.52 14.81 25.13
N LYS A 56 18.55 14.81 26.47
CA LYS A 56 19.81 14.82 27.26
C LYS A 56 20.47 13.44 27.33
N LEU A 57 19.71 12.38 27.08
CA LEU A 57 20.17 10.99 27.05
C LEU A 57 19.65 10.30 25.79
N THR A 58 20.45 9.35 25.27
CA THR A 58 19.96 8.39 24.28
C THR A 58 19.17 7.27 24.94
N PHE A 59 18.48 6.45 24.16
CA PHE A 59 17.72 5.31 24.67
C PHE A 59 18.60 4.32 25.44
N VAL A 60 19.76 3.95 24.91
CA VAL A 60 20.65 2.99 25.59
C VAL A 60 21.15 3.55 26.92
N GLN A 61 21.47 4.84 26.99
CA GLN A 61 21.85 5.50 28.24
C GLN A 61 20.69 5.58 29.24
N MET A 62 19.51 5.95 28.77
CA MET A 62 18.29 5.99 29.57
C MET A 62 17.99 4.64 30.22
N VAL A 63 18.07 3.54 29.47
CA VAL A 63 17.83 2.19 30.00
C VAL A 63 18.77 1.89 31.16
N SER A 64 20.07 2.15 31.00
CA SER A 64 21.06 1.89 32.05
C SER A 64 20.85 2.77 33.28
N GLU A 65 20.53 4.05 33.11
CA GLU A 65 20.28 4.96 34.24
C GLU A 65 18.96 4.60 34.96
N LEU A 66 17.91 4.24 34.23
CA LEU A 66 16.63 3.85 34.81
C LEU A 66 16.74 2.54 35.61
N GLU A 67 17.54 1.58 35.15
CA GLU A 67 17.83 0.36 35.95
C GLU A 67 18.48 0.72 37.29
N ALA A 68 19.43 1.66 37.30
CA ALA A 68 20.06 2.13 38.53
C ALA A 68 19.08 2.88 39.45
N GLU A 69 18.20 3.72 38.89
CA GLU A 69 17.13 4.39 39.64
C GLU A 69 16.17 3.39 40.29
N CYS A 70 15.76 2.35 39.56
CA CYS A 70 14.93 1.28 40.10
C CYS A 70 15.65 0.49 41.20
N GLN A 71 16.95 0.21 41.05
CA GLN A 71 17.73 -0.49 42.09
C GLN A 71 17.78 0.33 43.39
N ILE A 72 18.04 1.64 43.30
CA ILE A 72 18.04 2.55 44.45
C ILE A 72 16.66 2.58 45.11
N GLU A 73 15.59 2.63 44.31
CA GLU A 73 14.23 2.65 44.86
C GLU A 73 13.87 1.33 45.56
N ALA A 74 14.25 0.18 44.97
CA ALA A 74 14.05 -1.13 45.57
C ALA A 74 14.76 -1.23 46.93
N GLU A 75 16.03 -0.83 47.00
CA GLU A 75 16.81 -0.79 48.24
C GLU A 75 16.14 0.10 49.30
N SER A 76 15.65 1.28 48.90
CA SER A 76 14.97 2.21 49.80
C SER A 76 13.66 1.65 50.38
N ARG A 77 13.03 0.69 49.68
CA ARG A 77 11.81 -0.02 50.11
C ARG A 77 12.09 -1.36 50.79
N GLY A 78 13.35 -1.76 50.94
CA GLY A 78 13.73 -3.06 51.47
C GLY A 78 13.35 -4.22 50.55
N LEU A 79 13.31 -3.97 49.24
CA LEU A 79 12.98 -4.95 48.20
C LEU A 79 14.27 -5.36 47.46
N SER A 80 14.27 -6.58 46.92
CA SER A 80 15.28 -7.02 45.96
C SER A 80 14.63 -7.15 44.59
N LEU A 81 15.24 -6.55 43.56
CA LEU A 81 14.80 -6.77 42.19
C LEU A 81 15.07 -8.22 41.76
N PRO A 82 14.20 -8.82 40.93
CA PRO A 82 14.46 -10.13 40.32
C PRO A 82 15.74 -10.12 39.47
N ALA A 83 16.43 -11.26 39.37
CA ALA A 83 17.69 -11.36 38.63
C ALA A 83 17.52 -11.09 37.12
N GLU A 84 16.32 -11.31 36.60
CA GLU A 84 15.91 -11.11 35.22
C GLU A 84 15.36 -9.71 34.92
N PHE A 85 15.34 -8.80 35.93
CA PHE A 85 14.90 -7.42 35.76
C PHE A 85 15.80 -6.70 34.78
N SER A 86 15.17 -6.04 33.80
CA SER A 86 15.84 -5.12 32.91
C SER A 86 14.86 -4.05 32.45
N ALA A 87 15.30 -2.79 32.51
CA ALA A 87 14.51 -1.68 31.98
C ALA A 87 14.38 -1.76 30.45
N GLN A 88 15.29 -2.45 29.75
CA GLN A 88 15.13 -2.70 28.31
C GLN A 88 13.79 -3.39 28.01
N LYS A 89 13.46 -4.43 28.79
CA LYS A 89 12.22 -5.21 28.61
C LYS A 89 10.96 -4.39 28.87
N LEU A 90 11.04 -3.35 29.70
CA LEU A 90 9.95 -2.39 29.92
C LEU A 90 9.57 -1.67 28.61
N PHE A 91 10.58 -1.30 27.82
CA PHE A 91 10.39 -0.58 26.57
C PHE A 91 10.12 -1.50 25.37
N ASP A 92 10.41 -2.79 25.48
CA ASP A 92 10.06 -3.76 24.43
C ASP A 92 8.54 -3.84 24.23
N GLU A 93 7.73 -3.73 25.31
CA GLU A 93 6.26 -3.64 25.16
C GLU A 93 5.82 -2.32 24.53
N LEU A 94 6.46 -1.20 24.89
CA LEU A 94 6.18 0.12 24.30
C LEU A 94 6.54 0.22 22.82
N ARG A 95 7.35 -0.73 22.31
CA ARG A 95 7.69 -0.85 20.88
C ARG A 95 6.64 -1.60 20.06
N CYS A 96 5.75 -2.35 20.70
CA CYS A 96 4.63 -3.05 20.05
C CYS A 96 3.48 -2.07 19.78
N VAL A 97 3.75 -1.08 18.93
CA VAL A 97 2.86 0.04 18.70
C VAL A 97 1.72 -0.32 17.74
N GLU A 98 0.49 0.02 18.11
CA GLU A 98 -0.67 0.01 17.23
C GLU A 98 -1.22 1.42 17.03
N PHE A 99 -1.60 1.76 15.79
CA PHE A 99 -2.17 3.06 15.47
C PHE A 99 -3.69 3.06 15.63
N SER A 100 -4.22 4.12 16.25
CA SER A 100 -5.66 4.36 16.32
C SER A 100 -6.20 4.79 14.96
N ARG A 101 -6.85 3.85 14.25
CA ARG A 101 -7.48 4.13 12.95
C ARG A 101 -8.47 5.28 13.00
N MET A 102 -9.23 5.41 14.09
CA MET A 102 -10.19 6.49 14.28
C MET A 102 -9.50 7.86 14.32
N VAL A 103 -8.35 7.96 15.00
CA VAL A 103 -7.58 9.20 15.09
C VAL A 103 -6.90 9.53 13.75
N LEU A 104 -6.36 8.52 13.04
CA LEU A 104 -5.80 8.72 11.71
C LEU A 104 -6.86 9.22 10.70
N ASN A 105 -8.06 8.62 10.72
CA ASN A 105 -9.18 9.04 9.87
C ASN A 105 -9.67 10.46 10.22
N ALA A 106 -9.72 10.79 11.51
CA ALA A 106 -10.03 12.14 11.98
C ALA A 106 -8.99 13.16 11.50
N ALA A 107 -7.69 12.84 11.64
CA ALA A 107 -6.60 13.69 11.16
C ALA A 107 -6.68 13.93 9.65
N ALA A 108 -6.89 12.88 8.85
CA ALA A 108 -7.07 13.00 7.41
C ALA A 108 -8.28 13.88 7.05
N THR A 109 -9.39 13.77 7.80
CA THR A 109 -10.58 14.60 7.60
C THR A 109 -10.31 16.08 7.90
N LEU A 110 -9.63 16.37 9.01
CA LEU A 110 -9.26 17.72 9.41
C LEU A 110 -8.37 18.37 8.34
N ARG A 111 -7.33 17.65 7.89
CA ARG A 111 -6.41 18.10 6.82
C ARG A 111 -7.13 18.38 5.52
N GLY A 112 -8.04 17.50 5.11
CA GLY A 112 -8.88 17.69 3.92
C GLY A 112 -9.76 18.94 3.96
N HIS A 113 -10.00 19.52 5.14
CA HIS A 113 -10.75 20.77 5.32
C HIS A 113 -9.85 21.96 5.68
N GLY A 114 -8.53 21.83 5.50
CA GLY A 114 -7.56 22.88 5.77
C GLY A 114 -7.29 23.15 7.26
N ILE A 115 -7.68 22.23 8.15
CA ILE A 115 -7.33 22.30 9.56
C ILE A 115 -6.00 21.53 9.74
N LEU A 116 -4.98 22.23 10.24
CA LEU A 116 -3.68 21.63 10.51
C LEU A 116 -3.77 20.59 11.62
N THR A 117 -2.94 19.57 11.53
CA THR A 117 -2.89 18.47 12.48
C THR A 117 -1.45 18.27 12.94
N CYS A 118 -1.25 18.17 14.25
CA CYS A 118 0.09 18.03 14.82
C CYS A 118 0.09 17.02 15.97
N VAL A 119 1.13 16.19 16.02
CA VAL A 119 1.36 15.27 17.14
C VAL A 119 2.43 15.85 18.06
N LEU A 120 2.12 15.94 19.35
CA LEU A 120 3.11 16.25 20.38
C LEU A 120 3.54 14.95 21.04
N ALA A 121 4.82 14.63 20.90
CA ALA A 121 5.35 13.31 21.20
C ALA A 121 6.47 13.41 22.25
N ASN A 122 6.19 12.91 23.46
CA ASN A 122 7.25 12.59 24.42
C ASN A 122 8.01 11.36 23.91
N LEU A 123 9.16 11.60 23.29
CA LEU A 123 10.04 10.62 22.66
C LEU A 123 11.50 10.94 22.98
N TRP A 124 12.35 9.92 22.85
CA TRP A 124 13.79 9.97 23.07
C TRP A 124 14.55 9.73 21.75
N VAL A 125 15.87 9.92 21.78
CA VAL A 125 16.75 9.53 20.67
C VAL A 125 17.04 8.02 20.77
N ASP A 126 16.47 7.23 19.87
CA ASP A 126 16.65 5.77 19.84
C ASP A 126 17.91 5.38 19.06
N ASP A 127 18.98 5.06 19.80
CA ASP A 127 20.27 4.59 19.29
C ASP A 127 20.43 3.06 19.40
N SER A 128 19.34 2.34 19.67
CA SER A 128 19.39 0.88 19.81
C SER A 128 19.51 0.15 18.47
N LEU A 129 19.80 -1.16 18.55
CA LEU A 129 19.77 -2.05 17.40
C LEU A 129 18.35 -2.23 16.81
N GLN A 130 17.31 -1.84 17.54
CA GLN A 130 15.90 -1.97 17.13
C GLN A 130 15.25 -0.61 16.79
N ARG A 131 16.05 0.44 16.59
CA ARG A 131 15.58 1.80 16.28
C ARG A 131 14.64 1.89 15.07
N ASP A 132 14.66 0.88 14.20
CA ASP A 132 13.78 0.78 13.03
C ASP A 132 12.30 0.79 13.42
N ASN A 133 11.93 0.28 14.59
CA ASN A 133 10.55 0.35 15.09
C ASN A 133 10.12 1.79 15.35
N THR A 134 10.98 2.56 16.04
CA THR A 134 10.76 3.99 16.27
C THR A 134 10.71 4.76 14.96
N ALA A 135 11.59 4.44 14.01
CA ALA A 135 11.60 5.04 12.68
C ALA A 135 10.30 4.76 11.89
N LYS A 136 9.76 3.54 11.98
CA LYS A 136 8.48 3.17 11.36
C LYS A 136 7.33 3.99 11.92
N VAL A 137 7.26 4.14 13.24
CA VAL A 137 6.23 4.98 13.89
C VAL A 137 6.30 6.42 13.37
N LEU A 138 7.50 7.01 13.36
CA LEU A 138 7.70 8.38 12.86
C LEU A 138 7.34 8.53 11.38
N SER A 139 7.64 7.52 10.55
CA SER A 139 7.30 7.51 9.12
C SER A 139 5.79 7.47 8.87
N VAL A 140 5.03 6.73 9.67
CA VAL A 140 3.55 6.74 9.62
C VAL A 140 3.02 8.10 10.08
N LEU A 141 3.49 8.61 11.22
CA LEU A 141 3.03 9.91 11.74
C LEU A 141 3.29 11.06 10.74
N ALA A 142 4.45 11.09 10.09
CA ALA A 142 4.80 12.11 9.11
C ALA A 142 3.90 12.08 7.85
N ARG A 143 3.30 10.93 7.52
CA ARG A 143 2.34 10.81 6.41
C ARG A 143 0.93 11.26 6.78
N HIS A 144 0.51 10.98 8.01
CA HIS A 144 -0.86 11.22 8.46
C HIS A 144 -1.08 12.63 9.05
N PHE A 145 -0.03 13.26 9.59
CA PHE A 145 -0.11 14.58 10.24
C PHE A 145 0.76 15.62 9.53
N ASP A 146 0.37 16.89 9.59
CA ASP A 146 1.16 17.97 8.97
C ASP A 146 2.46 18.25 9.73
N PHE A 147 2.48 17.95 11.03
CA PHE A 147 3.66 18.13 11.86
C PHE A 147 3.76 17.11 13.00
N VAL A 148 4.98 16.68 13.32
CA VAL A 148 5.28 15.83 14.47
C VAL A 148 6.36 16.51 15.28
N LEU A 149 6.02 16.90 16.51
CA LEU A 149 6.92 17.61 17.40
C LEU A 149 7.43 16.67 18.50
N ARG A 150 8.70 16.30 18.40
CA ARG A 150 9.37 15.40 19.34
C ARG A 150 9.97 16.21 20.48
N SER A 151 9.72 15.78 21.72
CA SER A 151 10.24 16.40 22.93
C SER A 151 11.77 16.48 22.93
N CYS A 152 12.44 15.41 22.45
CA CYS A 152 13.89 15.30 22.44
C CYS A 152 14.58 16.32 21.51
N ASP A 153 13.88 16.81 20.48
CA ASP A 153 14.43 17.82 19.58
C ASP A 153 14.39 19.24 20.17
N ILE A 154 13.50 19.47 21.14
CA ILE A 154 13.25 20.79 21.73
C ILE A 154 13.95 20.94 23.08
N GLY A 155 14.15 19.84 23.79
CA GLY A 155 14.62 19.87 25.18
C GLY A 155 13.51 20.17 26.19
N ALA A 156 12.24 19.99 25.82
CA ALA A 156 11.07 20.15 26.68
C ALA A 156 10.15 18.93 26.51
N ARG A 157 9.36 18.61 27.53
CA ARG A 157 8.43 17.46 27.50
C ARG A 157 7.02 17.90 27.90
N LEU A 158 5.99 17.18 27.48
CA LEU A 158 4.66 17.35 28.06
C LEU A 158 4.72 16.98 29.56
N PRO A 159 4.03 17.72 30.45
CA PRO A 159 3.07 18.80 30.18
C PRO A 159 3.66 20.23 30.18
N GLU A 160 4.97 20.42 29.99
CA GLU A 160 5.62 21.74 30.05
C GLU A 160 5.04 22.71 28.99
N PRO A 161 4.71 23.97 29.35
CA PRO A 161 4.15 24.96 28.42
C PRO A 161 4.94 25.17 27.12
N THR A 162 6.26 25.00 27.20
CA THR A 162 7.20 25.15 26.08
C THR A 162 6.84 24.24 24.90
N MET A 163 6.32 23.03 25.14
CA MET A 163 5.90 22.12 24.07
C MET A 163 4.76 22.71 23.25
N PHE A 164 3.70 23.18 23.92
CA PHE A 164 2.55 23.79 23.27
C PHE A 164 2.93 25.08 22.56
N GLN A 165 3.69 25.96 23.21
CA GLN A 165 4.13 27.23 22.63
C GLN A 165 4.99 27.02 21.38
N THR A 166 5.91 26.05 21.41
CA THR A 166 6.75 25.71 20.26
C THR A 166 5.92 25.21 19.09
N ALA A 167 4.94 24.32 19.34
CA ALA A 167 4.03 23.82 18.30
C ALA A 167 3.22 24.96 17.67
N LEU A 168 2.59 25.80 18.49
CA LEU A 168 1.78 26.93 18.04
C LEU A 168 2.59 27.96 17.24
N ASN A 169 3.82 28.25 17.68
CA ASN A 169 4.72 29.15 16.96
C ASN A 169 5.14 28.58 15.61
N LYS A 170 5.47 27.28 15.53
CA LYS A 170 5.84 26.63 14.26
C LYS A 170 4.69 26.57 13.26
N LEU A 171 3.46 26.46 13.74
CA LEU A 171 2.25 26.40 12.91
C LEU A 171 1.66 27.79 12.61
N ASP A 172 2.21 28.86 13.20
CA ASP A 172 1.69 30.23 13.12
C ASP A 172 0.21 30.34 13.57
N VAL A 173 -0.11 29.74 14.72
CA VAL A 173 -1.48 29.67 15.26
C VAL A 173 -1.54 30.19 16.70
N LYS A 174 -2.60 30.96 17.03
CA LYS A 174 -2.86 31.43 18.40
C LYS A 174 -3.47 30.32 19.26
N PRO A 175 -3.25 30.31 20.59
CA PRO A 175 -3.83 29.28 21.48
C PRO A 175 -5.34 29.09 21.33
N GLN A 176 -6.11 30.17 21.16
CA GLN A 176 -7.58 30.14 21.02
C GLN A 176 -8.06 29.48 19.71
N GLN A 177 -7.15 29.22 18.77
CA GLN A 177 -7.42 28.55 17.51
C GLN A 177 -6.97 27.08 17.52
N ALA A 178 -6.47 26.58 18.65
CA ALA A 178 -5.99 25.22 18.81
C ALA A 178 -6.94 24.38 19.66
N ILE A 179 -7.06 23.10 19.28
CA ILE A 179 -7.70 22.06 20.09
C ILE A 179 -6.64 21.04 20.49
N TRP A 180 -6.56 20.65 21.75
CA TRP A 180 -5.65 19.62 22.27
C TRP A 180 -6.43 18.38 22.70
N LEU A 181 -5.96 17.19 22.30
CA LEU A 181 -6.51 15.91 22.75
C LEU A 181 -5.39 15.07 23.34
N ASP A 182 -5.56 14.62 24.59
CA ASP A 182 -4.60 13.74 25.26
C ASP A 182 -5.29 12.88 26.33
N VAL A 183 -4.70 11.74 26.63
CA VAL A 183 -5.09 10.85 27.73
C VAL A 183 -4.55 11.31 29.08
N ASP A 184 -3.55 12.18 29.09
CA ASP A 184 -2.96 12.72 30.32
C ASP A 184 -3.72 13.96 30.83
N GLU A 185 -4.26 13.89 32.05
CA GLU A 185 -5.03 15.00 32.64
C GLU A 185 -4.15 16.22 32.93
N GLU A 186 -2.89 16.01 33.31
CA GLU A 186 -1.95 17.09 33.60
C GLU A 186 -1.65 17.91 32.33
N SER A 187 -1.41 17.22 31.20
CA SER A 187 -1.21 17.87 29.90
C SER A 187 -2.46 18.63 29.45
N VAL A 188 -3.66 18.08 29.66
CA VAL A 188 -4.93 18.74 29.35
C VAL A 188 -5.10 20.02 30.15
N GLN A 189 -4.77 19.99 31.44
CA GLN A 189 -4.85 21.17 32.30
C GLN A 189 -3.79 22.22 31.92
N ALA A 190 -2.57 21.81 31.60
CA ALA A 190 -1.51 22.70 31.12
C ALA A 190 -1.91 23.44 29.83
N ALA A 191 -2.52 22.72 28.88
CA ALA A 191 -3.05 23.32 27.65
C ALA A 191 -4.15 24.37 27.93
N LYS A 192 -5.10 24.06 28.84
CA LYS A 192 -6.16 25.01 29.24
C LYS A 192 -5.59 26.28 29.86
N ASN A 193 -4.55 26.17 30.68
CA ASN A 193 -3.89 27.33 31.30
C ASN A 193 -3.25 28.27 30.26
N LEU A 194 -2.93 27.77 29.07
CA LEU A 194 -2.42 28.55 27.93
C LEU A 194 -3.53 29.13 27.04
N GLY A 195 -4.81 28.87 27.36
CA GLY A 195 -5.95 29.30 26.56
C GLY A 195 -6.23 28.40 25.35
N ILE A 196 -5.70 27.18 25.33
CA ILE A 196 -6.00 26.15 24.32
C ILE A 196 -7.28 25.42 24.73
N THR A 197 -8.16 25.13 23.76
CA THR A 197 -9.32 24.26 24.03
C THR A 197 -8.84 22.82 24.16
N ALA A 198 -9.08 22.14 25.28
CA ALA A 198 -8.54 20.79 25.49
C ALA A 198 -9.62 19.76 25.84
N VAL A 199 -9.46 18.54 25.30
CA VAL A 199 -10.33 17.38 25.50
C VAL A 199 -9.50 16.25 26.12
N HIS A 200 -9.92 15.79 27.29
CA HIS A 200 -9.34 14.60 27.92
C HIS A 200 -9.91 13.33 27.26
N ILE A 201 -9.04 12.41 26.84
CA ILE A 201 -9.38 11.16 26.17
C ILE A 201 -9.51 10.05 27.21
N THR A 202 -10.73 9.84 27.70
CA THR A 202 -11.11 8.62 28.44
C THR A 202 -11.50 7.50 27.47
N ASP A 203 -12.23 7.85 26.41
CA ASP A 203 -12.64 7.00 25.30
C ASP A 203 -12.42 7.76 23.99
N ILE A 204 -11.82 7.11 22.99
CA ILE A 204 -11.46 7.75 21.73
C ILE A 204 -12.71 8.14 20.92
N SER A 205 -13.76 7.31 20.89
CA SER A 205 -14.99 7.61 20.16
C SER A 205 -15.68 8.85 20.75
N GLU A 206 -15.79 8.93 22.07
CA GLU A 206 -16.36 10.11 22.73
C GLU A 206 -15.50 11.37 22.55
N ALA A 207 -14.17 11.23 22.60
CA ALA A 207 -13.25 12.34 22.38
C ALA A 207 -13.39 12.89 20.95
N LEU A 208 -13.52 12.02 19.95
CA LEU A 208 -13.73 12.44 18.56
C LEU A 208 -15.10 13.09 18.36
N LYS A 209 -16.17 12.60 18.99
CA LYS A 209 -17.49 13.29 18.97
C LYS A 209 -17.44 14.70 19.60
N LYS A 210 -16.62 14.89 20.63
CA LYS A 210 -16.37 16.23 21.19
C LYS A 210 -15.59 17.09 20.20
N LEU A 211 -14.58 16.51 19.55
CA LEU A 211 -13.79 17.18 18.52
C LEU A 211 -14.66 17.64 17.34
N GLU A 212 -15.61 16.82 16.86
CA GLU A 212 -16.54 17.19 15.79
C GLU A 212 -17.28 18.50 16.10
N LYS A 213 -17.82 18.60 17.33
CA LYS A 213 -18.55 19.79 17.79
C LYS A 213 -17.64 21.01 17.89
N LEU A 214 -16.40 20.83 18.36
CA LEU A 214 -15.44 21.91 18.53
C LEU A 214 -14.85 22.40 17.19
N ALA A 215 -14.52 21.48 16.30
CA ALA A 215 -14.04 21.76 14.95
C ALA A 215 -15.17 22.21 14.00
N ARG A 216 -16.44 21.95 14.37
CA ARG A 216 -17.63 22.14 13.53
C ARG A 216 -17.52 21.38 12.21
N LEU A 217 -17.01 20.16 12.31
CA LEU A 217 -16.73 19.29 11.19
C LEU A 217 -17.13 17.86 11.55
N GLU A 218 -17.89 17.21 10.67
CA GLU A 218 -18.23 15.80 10.84
C GLU A 218 -16.99 14.94 10.54
N LEU A 219 -16.58 14.14 11.52
CA LEU A 219 -15.44 13.25 11.45
C LEU A 219 -15.96 11.85 11.12
N SER A 220 -16.36 11.65 9.86
CA SER A 220 -16.88 10.36 9.37
C SER A 220 -15.87 9.22 9.55
N GLU A 221 -16.36 8.04 9.95
CA GLU A 221 -15.55 6.83 10.19
C GLU A 221 -15.01 6.18 8.90
N GLU A 222 -15.72 6.32 7.77
CA GLU A 222 -15.35 5.70 6.49
C GLU A 222 -15.15 6.75 5.40
N LYS A 223 -13.88 7.08 5.14
CA LYS A 223 -13.46 7.84 3.97
C LYS A 223 -12.58 7.01 3.06
N MET A 224 -12.50 7.46 1.82
CA MET A 224 -11.46 7.05 0.88
C MET A 224 -10.12 6.98 1.62
N PRO A 225 -9.37 5.87 1.50
CA PRO A 225 -8.05 5.74 2.09
C PRO A 225 -7.15 6.90 1.68
N LEU A 226 -6.09 7.12 2.47
CA LEU A 226 -5.05 8.07 2.11
C LEU A 226 -4.56 7.75 0.68
N SER A 227 -4.56 8.77 -0.18
CA SER A 227 -3.94 8.68 -1.50
C SER A 227 -2.50 9.15 -1.40
N CYS A 228 -1.63 8.71 -2.30
CA CYS A 228 -0.31 9.32 -2.50
C CYS A 228 -0.28 10.17 -3.77
N THR A 229 0.40 11.30 -3.70
CA THR A 229 0.81 12.12 -4.84
C THR A 229 2.16 11.63 -5.40
N PRO A 230 2.50 11.96 -6.66
CA PRO A 230 3.81 11.61 -7.24
C PRO A 230 5.00 12.12 -6.40
N GLU A 231 4.86 13.27 -5.74
CA GLU A 231 5.93 13.86 -4.94
C GLU A 231 6.18 13.14 -3.61
N GLU A 232 5.22 12.34 -3.14
CA GLU A 232 5.27 11.62 -1.86
C GLU A 232 5.86 10.21 -1.97
N VAL A 233 6.15 9.74 -3.18
CA VAL A 233 6.71 8.40 -3.45
C VAL A 233 8.13 8.48 -3.98
N ILE A 234 8.91 7.42 -3.74
CA ILE A 234 10.26 7.32 -4.29
C ILE A 234 10.17 6.80 -5.72
N HIS A 235 10.68 7.57 -6.69
CA HIS A 235 10.76 7.16 -8.08
C HIS A 235 12.08 6.43 -8.37
N GLY A 236 11.98 5.18 -8.78
CA GLY A 236 13.10 4.32 -9.16
C GLY A 236 13.11 3.98 -10.66
N TYR A 237 14.30 3.72 -11.20
CA TYR A 237 14.47 3.36 -12.60
C TYR A 237 15.46 2.19 -12.73
N VAL A 238 15.01 1.09 -13.33
CA VAL A 238 15.85 -0.08 -13.59
C VAL A 238 16.01 -0.25 -15.10
N THR A 239 17.24 -0.13 -15.59
CA THR A 239 17.54 -0.51 -16.98
C THR A 239 17.60 -2.02 -17.05
N ILE A 240 16.63 -2.69 -17.69
CA ILE A 240 16.58 -4.16 -17.78
C ILE A 240 17.46 -4.70 -18.92
N LYS A 241 17.49 -4.02 -20.06
CA LYS A 241 18.37 -4.29 -21.21
C LYS A 241 18.78 -2.97 -21.88
N PRO A 242 19.81 -2.94 -22.74
CA PRO A 242 20.25 -1.69 -23.38
C PRO A 242 19.08 -0.95 -24.04
N GLY A 243 18.85 0.30 -23.65
CA GLY A 243 17.76 1.14 -24.17
C GLY A 243 16.37 0.89 -23.57
N VAL A 244 16.18 -0.13 -22.71
CA VAL A 244 14.88 -0.42 -22.07
C VAL A 244 14.99 -0.28 -20.56
N LYS A 245 14.25 0.69 -20.03
CA LYS A 245 14.11 0.95 -18.59
C LYS A 245 12.68 0.72 -18.13
N ILE A 246 12.56 0.26 -16.88
CA ILE A 246 11.31 0.17 -16.15
C ILE A 246 11.36 1.22 -15.04
N HIS A 247 10.42 2.15 -15.08
CA HIS A 247 10.12 3.05 -13.99
C HIS A 247 9.25 2.33 -12.96
N TYR A 248 9.47 2.62 -11.68
CA TYR A 248 8.61 2.16 -10.60
C TYR A 248 8.57 3.18 -9.47
N VAL A 249 7.49 3.16 -8.70
CA VAL A 249 7.44 3.88 -7.43
C VAL A 249 7.57 2.93 -6.25
N GLU A 250 8.12 3.44 -5.16
CA GLU A 250 8.42 2.67 -3.96
C GLU A 250 7.99 3.40 -2.69
N MET A 251 7.38 2.65 -1.76
CA MET A 251 7.02 3.15 -0.44
C MET A 251 7.01 2.01 0.59
N GLY A 252 7.42 2.31 1.81
CA GLY A 252 7.40 1.37 2.93
C GLY A 252 8.64 0.48 3.01
N ASP A 253 8.65 -0.37 4.02
CA ASP A 253 9.72 -1.31 4.35
C ASP A 253 9.08 -2.64 4.81
N GLY A 254 9.78 -3.76 4.61
CA GLY A 254 9.29 -5.10 4.92
C GLY A 254 9.22 -6.04 3.71
N PRO A 255 8.39 -7.11 3.74
CA PRO A 255 8.27 -8.04 2.63
C PRO A 255 7.83 -7.33 1.34
N PRO A 256 8.51 -7.59 0.20
CA PRO A 256 8.26 -6.86 -1.04
C PRO A 256 6.94 -7.29 -1.71
N VAL A 257 6.11 -6.30 -2.04
CA VAL A 257 4.83 -6.47 -2.76
C VAL A 257 4.92 -5.72 -4.09
N LEU A 258 4.84 -6.45 -5.19
CA LEU A 258 4.87 -5.91 -6.56
C LEU A 258 3.44 -5.69 -7.08
N LEU A 259 3.08 -4.45 -7.41
CA LEU A 259 1.76 -4.06 -7.90
C LEU A 259 1.76 -3.83 -9.41
N CYS A 260 1.16 -4.75 -10.18
CA CYS A 260 1.07 -4.66 -11.64
C CYS A 260 -0.30 -4.13 -12.07
N HIS A 261 -0.35 -2.93 -12.67
CA HIS A 261 -1.58 -2.33 -13.19
C HIS A 261 -2.03 -2.95 -14.54
N GLY A 262 -3.25 -2.64 -14.97
CA GLY A 262 -3.84 -3.04 -16.24
C GLY A 262 -3.83 -1.96 -17.32
N PHE A 263 -4.86 -1.96 -18.17
CA PHE A 263 -5.00 -1.03 -19.29
C PHE A 263 -6.29 -0.21 -19.25
N PRO A 264 -6.25 1.08 -19.64
CA PRO A 264 -5.07 1.91 -19.88
C PRO A 264 -4.69 2.68 -18.61
N GLU A 265 -3.91 2.04 -17.75
CA GLU A 265 -3.55 2.57 -16.43
C GLU A 265 -2.08 3.02 -16.37
N ASN A 266 -1.57 3.26 -15.16
CA ASN A 266 -0.15 3.39 -14.81
C ASN A 266 0.00 3.09 -13.30
N TRP A 267 1.19 3.24 -12.71
CA TRP A 267 1.40 2.98 -11.28
C TRP A 267 0.41 3.71 -10.36
N PHE A 268 -0.08 4.89 -10.77
CA PHE A 268 -0.97 5.77 -10.00
C PHE A 268 -2.40 5.21 -9.82
N SER A 269 -2.76 4.13 -10.53
CA SER A 269 -3.97 3.37 -10.22
C SER A 269 -3.93 2.77 -8.82
N TRP A 270 -2.74 2.48 -8.30
CA TRP A 270 -2.52 1.93 -6.96
C TRP A 270 -2.36 2.99 -5.86
N ARG A 271 -2.66 4.27 -6.15
CA ARG A 271 -2.44 5.41 -5.23
C ARG A 271 -3.09 5.29 -3.86
N TYR A 272 -4.12 4.46 -3.71
CA TYR A 272 -4.77 4.21 -2.42
C TYR A 272 -4.23 2.97 -1.69
N GLN A 273 -3.61 2.05 -2.44
CA GLN A 273 -3.04 0.80 -1.91
C GLN A 273 -1.60 1.02 -1.46
N ILE A 274 -0.82 1.81 -2.19
CA ILE A 274 0.60 2.09 -1.87
C ILE A 274 0.78 2.55 -0.41
N PRO A 275 0.14 3.65 0.06
CA PRO A 275 0.32 4.09 1.44
C PRO A 275 -0.26 3.10 2.46
N ALA A 276 -1.39 2.46 2.16
CA ALA A 276 -2.05 1.52 3.08
C ALA A 276 -1.25 0.23 3.29
N LEU A 277 -0.65 -0.31 2.23
CA LEU A 277 0.22 -1.48 2.32
C LEU A 277 1.56 -1.13 2.98
N ALA A 278 2.10 0.06 2.71
CA ALA A 278 3.29 0.56 3.41
C ALA A 278 3.04 0.75 4.91
N ASP A 279 1.89 1.31 5.30
CA ASP A 279 1.44 1.42 6.70
C ASP A 279 1.28 0.06 7.37
N ALA A 280 0.88 -0.96 6.61
CA ALA A 280 0.77 -2.33 7.10
C ALA A 280 2.13 -3.07 7.21
N GLY A 281 3.26 -2.41 6.93
CA GLY A 281 4.60 -2.98 7.08
C GLY A 281 5.09 -3.78 5.88
N PHE A 282 4.61 -3.45 4.67
CA PHE A 282 5.10 -4.02 3.42
C PHE A 282 5.95 -3.02 2.64
N ARG A 283 6.94 -3.53 1.90
CA ARG A 283 7.69 -2.74 0.92
C ARG A 283 6.96 -2.79 -0.41
N VAL A 284 6.27 -1.70 -0.76
CA VAL A 284 5.44 -1.65 -1.96
C VAL A 284 6.27 -1.17 -3.15
N ILE A 285 6.20 -1.89 -4.26
CA ILE A 285 6.87 -1.59 -5.52
C ILE A 285 5.79 -1.59 -6.60
N ALA A 286 5.47 -0.43 -7.17
CA ALA A 286 4.48 -0.30 -8.24
C ALA A 286 5.15 0.18 -9.54
N PRO A 287 5.55 -0.75 -10.45
CA PRO A 287 6.09 -0.37 -11.74
C PRO A 287 5.04 0.32 -12.62
N ASP A 288 5.51 1.26 -13.43
CA ASP A 288 4.87 1.47 -14.72
C ASP A 288 5.19 0.27 -15.58
N MET A 289 4.16 -0.50 -15.93
CA MET A 289 4.34 -1.66 -16.80
C MET A 289 5.00 -1.23 -18.11
N LYS A 290 5.69 -2.15 -18.77
CA LYS A 290 6.37 -1.85 -20.03
C LYS A 290 5.40 -1.19 -21.02
N GLY A 291 5.83 -0.09 -21.61
CA GLY A 291 4.96 0.72 -22.46
C GLY A 291 4.29 1.91 -21.77
N TYR A 292 4.19 1.96 -20.45
CA TYR A 292 3.42 2.99 -19.73
C TYR A 292 4.29 4.02 -19.02
N GLY A 293 3.71 5.19 -18.74
CA GLY A 293 4.29 6.24 -17.90
C GLY A 293 5.73 6.61 -18.28
N ASP A 294 6.66 6.44 -17.35
CA ASP A 294 8.09 6.73 -17.57
C ASP A 294 8.93 5.48 -17.91
N SER A 295 8.29 4.32 -18.06
CA SER A 295 8.93 3.11 -18.61
C SER A 295 9.11 3.23 -20.13
N THR A 296 10.12 2.55 -20.67
CA THR A 296 10.36 2.52 -22.11
C THR A 296 9.17 1.87 -22.84
N ALA A 297 8.68 2.53 -23.89
CA ALA A 297 7.71 1.98 -24.81
C ALA A 297 8.35 1.70 -26.17
N SER A 298 8.54 0.42 -26.48
CA SER A 298 9.07 -0.03 -27.77
C SER A 298 7.97 0.08 -28.84
N PRO A 299 8.30 0.48 -30.08
CA PRO A 299 7.34 0.39 -31.19
C PRO A 299 7.16 -1.05 -31.72
N ASP A 300 8.03 -1.98 -31.33
CA ASP A 300 7.94 -3.37 -31.77
C ASP A 300 6.89 -4.12 -30.96
N ILE A 301 5.82 -4.55 -31.62
CA ILE A 301 4.76 -5.39 -31.07
C ILE A 301 5.32 -6.66 -30.42
N GLN A 302 6.43 -7.21 -30.95
CA GLN A 302 7.01 -8.43 -30.44
C GLN A 302 7.51 -8.31 -29.00
N GLU A 303 7.89 -7.11 -28.59
CA GLU A 303 8.38 -6.78 -27.26
C GLU A 303 7.32 -6.88 -26.16
N TYR A 304 6.05 -7.04 -26.53
CA TYR A 304 4.91 -7.08 -25.62
C TYR A 304 4.24 -8.45 -25.51
N SER A 305 4.85 -9.53 -26.04
CA SER A 305 4.36 -10.87 -25.70
C SER A 305 4.45 -11.12 -24.20
N GLN A 306 3.53 -11.93 -23.68
CA GLN A 306 3.54 -12.39 -22.30
C GLN A 306 4.93 -12.92 -21.92
N GLU A 307 5.52 -13.81 -22.71
CA GLU A 307 6.87 -14.34 -22.47
C GLU A 307 7.92 -13.23 -22.24
N LYS A 308 7.92 -12.18 -23.06
CA LYS A 308 8.88 -11.07 -22.94
C LYS A 308 8.60 -10.22 -21.71
N ILE A 309 7.34 -9.95 -21.39
CA ILE A 309 6.95 -9.23 -20.19
C ILE A 309 7.39 -9.99 -18.93
N LEU A 310 7.19 -11.31 -18.88
CA LEU A 310 7.65 -12.13 -17.76
C LEU A 310 9.18 -12.10 -17.63
N GLN A 311 9.92 -12.29 -18.73
CA GLN A 311 11.39 -12.22 -18.75
C GLN A 311 11.91 -10.86 -18.28
N ASP A 312 11.28 -9.78 -18.74
CA ASP A 312 11.62 -8.41 -18.36
C ASP A 312 11.34 -8.17 -16.86
N LEU A 313 10.26 -8.71 -16.31
CA LEU A 313 9.95 -8.65 -14.87
C LEU A 313 10.91 -9.48 -14.01
N VAL A 314 11.27 -10.69 -14.43
CA VAL A 314 12.30 -11.51 -13.77
C VAL A 314 13.62 -10.73 -13.70
N THR A 315 14.03 -10.13 -14.82
CA THR A 315 15.25 -9.31 -14.90
C THR A 315 15.15 -8.06 -14.01
N PHE A 316 13.98 -7.43 -13.97
CA PHE A 316 13.70 -6.29 -13.10
C PHE A 316 13.90 -6.66 -11.62
N LEU A 317 13.34 -7.79 -11.18
CA LEU A 317 13.50 -8.29 -9.81
C LEU A 317 14.95 -8.64 -9.50
N ASP A 318 15.68 -9.27 -10.44
CA ASP A 318 17.11 -9.57 -10.27
C ASP A 318 17.95 -8.32 -10.04
N LYS A 319 17.71 -7.26 -10.82
CA LYS A 319 18.44 -5.99 -10.68
C LYS A 319 18.11 -5.22 -9.41
N LEU A 320 16.92 -5.43 -8.85
CA LEU A 320 16.56 -4.92 -7.53
C LEU A 320 17.08 -5.78 -6.38
N GLY A 321 17.73 -6.92 -6.66
CA GLY A 321 18.20 -7.86 -5.64
C GLY A 321 17.06 -8.58 -4.93
N LEU A 322 15.89 -8.71 -5.57
CA LEU A 322 14.69 -9.32 -5.00
C LEU A 322 14.57 -10.77 -5.47
N ALA A 323 14.88 -11.70 -4.58
CA ALA A 323 14.74 -13.12 -4.86
C ALA A 323 13.26 -13.52 -5.07
N GLN A 324 12.38 -13.06 -4.16
CA GLN A 324 10.95 -13.33 -4.20
C GLN A 324 10.13 -12.08 -3.87
N VAL A 325 8.94 -11.98 -4.46
CA VAL A 325 7.95 -10.93 -4.15
C VAL A 325 6.55 -11.54 -4.01
N THR A 326 5.66 -10.87 -3.29
CA THR A 326 4.22 -11.10 -3.48
C THR A 326 3.76 -10.24 -4.66
N LEU A 327 3.19 -10.86 -5.69
CA LEU A 327 2.74 -10.13 -6.89
C LEU A 327 1.22 -9.96 -6.86
N VAL A 328 0.75 -8.71 -6.92
CA VAL A 328 -0.67 -8.36 -7.02
C VAL A 328 -0.91 -7.71 -8.38
N GLY A 329 -1.82 -8.27 -9.16
CA GLY A 329 -2.17 -7.76 -10.49
C GLY A 329 -3.63 -7.32 -10.59
N HIS A 330 -3.92 -6.38 -11.47
CA HIS A 330 -5.28 -6.02 -11.88
C HIS A 330 -5.37 -5.98 -13.41
N ASP A 331 -6.51 -6.41 -13.97
CA ASP A 331 -6.73 -6.48 -15.43
C ASP A 331 -5.56 -7.23 -16.13
N TRP A 332 -4.82 -6.62 -17.06
CA TRP A 332 -3.65 -7.23 -17.70
C TRP A 332 -2.50 -7.50 -16.74
N GLY A 333 -2.34 -6.70 -15.69
CA GLY A 333 -1.45 -7.01 -14.58
C GLY A 333 -1.84 -8.30 -13.86
N GLY A 334 -3.14 -8.61 -13.79
CA GLY A 334 -3.66 -9.88 -13.27
C GLY A 334 -3.33 -11.07 -14.18
N VAL A 335 -3.36 -10.89 -15.51
CA VAL A 335 -2.87 -11.91 -16.46
C VAL A 335 -1.38 -12.18 -16.22
N VAL A 336 -0.58 -11.12 -16.07
CA VAL A 336 0.85 -11.23 -15.76
C VAL A 336 1.07 -11.94 -14.41
N ALA A 337 0.26 -11.63 -13.39
CA ALA A 337 0.33 -12.28 -12.08
C ALA A 337 0.18 -13.80 -12.18
N TRP A 338 -0.88 -14.26 -12.86
CA TRP A 338 -1.14 -15.68 -13.02
C TRP A 338 -0.10 -16.39 -13.87
N ASN A 339 0.37 -15.75 -14.94
CA ASN A 339 1.41 -16.32 -15.79
C ASN A 339 2.78 -16.40 -15.07
N MET A 340 3.13 -15.38 -14.27
CA MET A 340 4.32 -15.45 -13.39
C MET A 340 4.22 -16.62 -12.41
N ALA A 341 3.03 -16.88 -11.86
CA ALA A 341 2.83 -17.99 -10.93
C ALA A 341 2.92 -19.38 -11.61
N GLN A 342 2.57 -19.50 -12.89
CA GLN A 342 2.72 -20.75 -13.64
C GLN A 342 4.16 -20.98 -14.13
N CYS A 343 4.81 -19.92 -14.62
CA CYS A 343 6.12 -20.01 -15.29
C CYS A 343 7.31 -19.80 -14.34
N HIS A 344 7.15 -18.95 -13.33
CA HIS A 344 8.20 -18.53 -12.41
C HIS A 344 7.76 -18.57 -10.93
N PRO A 345 7.15 -19.68 -10.44
CA PRO A 345 6.70 -19.77 -9.05
C PRO A 345 7.83 -19.57 -8.03
N GLU A 346 9.08 -19.88 -8.40
CA GLU A 346 10.27 -19.65 -7.57
C GLU A 346 10.51 -18.17 -7.25
N ARG A 347 10.02 -17.26 -8.10
CA ARG A 347 10.14 -15.81 -7.93
C ARG A 347 8.99 -15.20 -7.13
N LEU A 348 7.97 -15.99 -6.80
CA LEU A 348 6.79 -15.51 -6.10
C LEU A 348 6.69 -16.11 -4.70
N ARG A 349 6.55 -15.24 -3.71
CA ARG A 349 6.14 -15.65 -2.37
C ARG A 349 4.65 -16.02 -2.32
N ALA A 350 3.85 -15.23 -3.04
CA ALA A 350 2.41 -15.38 -3.16
C ALA A 350 1.93 -14.59 -4.39
N VAL A 351 0.71 -14.86 -4.84
CA VAL A 351 0.10 -14.19 -6.00
C VAL A 351 -1.34 -13.75 -5.71
N ALA A 352 -1.73 -12.57 -6.16
CA ALA A 352 -3.11 -12.10 -6.10
C ALA A 352 -3.54 -11.46 -7.42
N SER A 353 -4.81 -11.61 -7.77
CA SER A 353 -5.42 -10.94 -8.92
C SER A 353 -6.71 -10.26 -8.52
N LEU A 354 -6.86 -9.00 -8.92
CA LEU A 354 -8.10 -8.24 -8.89
C LEU A 354 -8.79 -8.36 -10.24
N ASN A 355 -10.04 -8.82 -10.24
CA ASN A 355 -10.95 -8.97 -11.37
C ASN A 355 -10.56 -10.11 -12.33
N THR A 356 -9.30 -10.17 -12.76
CA THR A 356 -8.85 -11.10 -13.80
C THR A 356 -8.76 -12.55 -13.30
N PRO A 357 -9.58 -13.47 -13.84
CA PRO A 357 -9.47 -14.89 -13.53
C PRO A 357 -8.25 -15.51 -14.19
N LEU A 358 -7.81 -16.67 -13.70
CA LEU A 358 -6.90 -17.53 -14.45
C LEU A 358 -7.71 -18.32 -15.48
N PHE A 359 -7.62 -17.89 -16.75
CA PHE A 359 -8.31 -18.58 -17.82
C PHE A 359 -7.61 -19.90 -18.20
N PRO A 360 -8.33 -21.04 -18.28
CA PRO A 360 -7.75 -22.27 -18.79
C PRO A 360 -7.45 -22.09 -20.28
N MET A 361 -6.23 -22.47 -20.68
CA MET A 361 -5.77 -22.46 -22.07
C MET A 361 -5.89 -23.88 -22.62
N ASP A 362 -6.67 -24.04 -23.70
CA ASP A 362 -6.68 -25.27 -24.49
C ASP A 362 -5.65 -25.09 -25.62
N PRO A 363 -4.51 -25.81 -25.59
CA PRO A 363 -3.47 -25.65 -26.61
C PRO A 363 -3.94 -26.07 -28.02
N ASN A 364 -5.08 -26.74 -28.14
CA ASN A 364 -5.62 -27.22 -29.41
C ASN A 364 -6.66 -26.27 -30.03
N LYS A 365 -7.03 -25.19 -29.34
CA LYS A 365 -8.01 -24.20 -29.83
C LYS A 365 -7.32 -22.88 -30.15
N ASP A 366 -7.74 -22.27 -31.25
CA ASP A 366 -7.29 -20.92 -31.59
C ASP A 366 -7.82 -19.94 -30.52
N PRO A 367 -6.94 -19.19 -29.83
CA PRO A 367 -7.36 -18.16 -28.89
C PRO A 367 -8.37 -17.15 -29.49
N MET A 368 -8.31 -16.90 -30.80
CA MET A 368 -9.22 -16.00 -31.50
C MET A 368 -10.65 -16.55 -31.59
N GLU A 369 -10.85 -17.87 -31.63
CA GLU A 369 -12.18 -18.46 -31.57
C GLU A 369 -12.86 -18.15 -30.23
N ARG A 370 -12.09 -18.18 -29.14
CA ARG A 370 -12.58 -17.82 -27.82
C ARG A 370 -12.99 -16.36 -27.74
N LEU A 371 -12.17 -15.44 -28.23
CA LEU A 371 -12.53 -14.01 -28.27
C LEU A 371 -13.83 -13.78 -29.04
N LYS A 372 -13.97 -14.40 -30.21
CA LYS A 372 -15.19 -14.31 -31.03
C LYS A 372 -16.42 -14.92 -30.36
N SER A 373 -16.22 -15.91 -29.50
CA SER A 373 -17.31 -16.60 -28.80
C SER A 373 -17.90 -15.79 -27.63
N ILE A 374 -17.18 -14.80 -27.12
CA ILE A 374 -17.58 -14.00 -25.95
C ILE A 374 -17.81 -12.56 -26.41
N PRO A 375 -19.06 -12.11 -26.60
CA PRO A 375 -19.36 -10.79 -27.18
C PRO A 375 -18.75 -9.61 -26.44
N ILE A 376 -18.60 -9.70 -25.11
CA ILE A 376 -18.00 -8.64 -24.28
C ILE A 376 -16.48 -8.46 -24.51
N PHE A 377 -15.83 -9.37 -25.23
CA PHE A 377 -14.42 -9.25 -25.63
C PHE A 377 -14.24 -8.73 -27.07
N GLU A 378 -15.30 -8.29 -27.75
CA GLU A 378 -15.20 -7.75 -29.10
C GLU A 378 -14.29 -6.51 -29.18
N TYR A 379 -14.20 -5.71 -28.11
CA TYR A 379 -13.25 -4.59 -28.02
C TYR A 379 -11.79 -5.03 -28.22
N GLN A 380 -11.44 -6.26 -27.83
CA GLN A 380 -10.11 -6.82 -28.00
C GLN A 380 -9.78 -7.13 -29.46
N ILE A 381 -10.82 -7.33 -30.29
CA ILE A 381 -10.71 -7.49 -31.74
C ILE A 381 -10.54 -6.11 -32.39
N TYR A 382 -11.26 -5.10 -31.92
CA TYR A 382 -11.10 -3.71 -32.37
C TYR A 382 -9.67 -3.20 -32.13
N PHE A 383 -9.05 -3.61 -31.03
CA PHE A 383 -7.67 -3.25 -30.68
C PHE A 383 -6.57 -3.96 -31.49
N GLN A 384 -6.92 -4.84 -32.43
CA GLN A 384 -5.95 -5.62 -33.22
C GLN A 384 -5.34 -4.84 -34.39
N GLU A 385 -6.01 -3.82 -34.91
CA GLU A 385 -5.53 -3.11 -36.09
C GLU A 385 -4.67 -1.91 -35.66
N PRO A 386 -3.34 -1.92 -35.92
CA PRO A 386 -2.46 -0.87 -35.44
C PRO A 386 -2.86 0.51 -35.98
N GLY A 387 -2.95 1.48 -35.08
CA GLY A 387 -3.29 2.86 -35.39
C GLY A 387 -4.79 3.18 -35.37
N VAL A 388 -5.68 2.18 -35.37
CA VAL A 388 -7.14 2.42 -35.35
C VAL A 388 -7.59 2.85 -33.96
N ALA A 389 -7.30 2.03 -32.95
CA ALA A 389 -7.70 2.31 -31.57
C ALA A 389 -6.90 3.50 -31.01
N GLU A 390 -5.62 3.63 -31.38
CA GLU A 390 -4.77 4.75 -31.01
C GLU A 390 -5.35 6.08 -31.52
N ALA A 391 -5.76 6.14 -32.78
CA ALA A 391 -6.33 7.36 -33.34
C ALA A 391 -7.61 7.78 -32.62
N GLU A 392 -8.44 6.84 -32.16
CA GLU A 392 -9.64 7.16 -31.37
C GLU A 392 -9.29 7.59 -29.94
N LEU A 393 -8.43 6.83 -29.23
CA LEU A 393 -8.08 7.04 -27.83
C LEU A 393 -7.22 8.30 -27.62
N GLU A 394 -6.34 8.63 -28.56
CA GLU A 394 -5.43 9.78 -28.50
C GLU A 394 -6.06 11.09 -28.99
N LYS A 395 -7.20 11.02 -29.72
CA LYS A 395 -7.89 12.20 -30.25
C LYS A 395 -8.21 13.22 -29.15
N ASP A 396 -8.69 12.74 -28.01
CA ASP A 396 -8.90 13.53 -26.81
C ASP A 396 -8.67 12.66 -25.57
N LEU A 397 -7.47 12.77 -24.99
CA LEU A 397 -7.07 12.03 -23.79
C LEU A 397 -7.99 12.31 -22.59
N THR A 398 -8.46 13.55 -22.45
CA THR A 398 -9.32 13.94 -21.32
C THR A 398 -10.66 13.23 -21.45
N ARG A 399 -11.24 13.25 -22.65
CA ARG A 399 -12.48 12.51 -22.95
C ARG A 399 -12.30 11.02 -22.76
N THR A 400 -11.20 10.44 -23.25
CA THR A 400 -10.87 9.01 -23.10
C THR A 400 -10.86 8.59 -21.63
N PHE A 401 -10.11 9.27 -20.76
CA PHE A 401 -10.04 8.89 -19.35
C PHE A 401 -11.34 9.16 -18.59
N LYS A 402 -12.07 10.22 -18.93
CA LYS A 402 -13.40 10.45 -18.35
C LYS A 402 -14.35 9.31 -18.71
N LEU A 403 -14.38 8.86 -19.97
CA LEU A 403 -15.26 7.78 -20.42
C LEU A 403 -14.87 6.42 -19.85
N LEU A 404 -13.57 6.12 -19.77
CA LEU A 404 -13.10 4.83 -19.28
C LEU A 404 -13.24 4.71 -17.76
N PHE A 405 -12.72 5.68 -16.99
CA PHE A 405 -12.70 5.63 -15.52
C PHE A 405 -14.02 6.13 -14.92
N SER A 406 -15.08 5.33 -15.12
CA SER A 406 -16.42 5.57 -14.59
C SER A 406 -16.83 4.55 -13.53
N ALA A 407 -17.62 4.97 -12.54
CA ALA A 407 -18.14 4.06 -11.52
C ALA A 407 -19.23 3.15 -12.07
N SER A 408 -19.41 2.00 -11.43
CA SER A 408 -20.49 1.07 -11.72
C SER A 408 -21.80 1.38 -10.98
N SER A 409 -21.85 2.51 -10.26
CA SER A 409 -23.00 2.89 -9.43
C SER A 409 -24.26 3.14 -10.26
N GLU A 410 -25.40 2.67 -9.76
CA GLU A 410 -26.73 2.87 -10.37
C GLU A 410 -27.19 4.33 -10.30
N THR A 411 -26.59 5.13 -9.42
CA THR A 411 -26.82 6.57 -9.31
C THR A 411 -25.87 7.39 -10.20
N ASP A 412 -24.91 6.76 -10.86
CA ASP A 412 -23.98 7.45 -11.76
C ASP A 412 -24.69 7.73 -13.09
N THR A 413 -24.82 9.01 -13.43
CA THR A 413 -25.39 9.46 -14.71
C THR A 413 -24.37 9.45 -15.85
N HIS A 414 -23.15 8.97 -15.56
CA HIS A 414 -22.04 8.96 -16.48
C HIS A 414 -22.29 8.02 -17.68
N PRO A 415 -22.04 8.48 -18.92
CA PRO A 415 -22.18 7.65 -20.12
C PRO A 415 -21.32 6.38 -20.01
N GLN A 416 -21.96 5.23 -20.23
CA GLN A 416 -21.29 3.94 -20.13
C GLN A 416 -20.76 3.52 -21.50
N VAL A 417 -19.51 3.06 -21.54
CA VAL A 417 -18.90 2.51 -22.75
C VAL A 417 -19.41 1.08 -22.95
N ASP A 418 -20.15 0.85 -24.03
CA ASP A 418 -20.59 -0.49 -24.40
C ASP A 418 -19.44 -1.25 -25.09
N MET A 419 -18.96 -2.32 -24.44
CA MET A 419 -17.85 -3.11 -24.97
C MET A 419 -18.26 -4.15 -26.02
N THR A 420 -19.55 -4.25 -26.33
CA THR A 420 -20.11 -5.12 -27.37
C THR A 420 -20.38 -4.34 -28.66
N GLY A 421 -20.36 -4.99 -29.82
CA GLY A 421 -20.74 -4.38 -31.10
C GLY A 421 -19.79 -3.29 -31.61
N ILE A 422 -18.61 -3.14 -31.02
CA ILE A 422 -17.67 -2.04 -31.32
C ILE A 422 -17.25 -2.05 -32.79
N CYS A 423 -16.89 -3.21 -33.33
CA CYS A 423 -16.44 -3.32 -34.72
C CYS A 423 -17.53 -2.89 -35.70
N LYS A 424 -18.82 -3.14 -35.38
CA LYS A 424 -19.97 -2.68 -36.17
C LYS A 424 -20.25 -1.19 -36.01
N ARG A 425 -20.09 -0.65 -34.79
CA ARG A 425 -20.26 0.79 -34.52
C ARG A 425 -19.12 1.63 -35.09
N GLY A 426 -17.96 1.03 -35.34
CA GLY A 426 -16.80 1.70 -35.94
C GLY A 426 -15.91 2.43 -34.93
N GLY A 427 -16.05 2.15 -33.64
CA GLY A 427 -15.23 2.75 -32.58
C GLY A 427 -15.82 2.53 -31.19
N LEU A 428 -14.97 2.67 -30.17
CA LEU A 428 -15.29 2.53 -28.76
C LEU A 428 -16.22 3.64 -28.27
N PHE A 429 -16.04 4.87 -28.76
CA PHE A 429 -16.73 6.06 -28.28
C PHE A 429 -17.78 6.62 -29.25
N VAL A 430 -18.06 5.89 -30.34
CA VAL A 430 -19.07 6.27 -31.32
C VAL A 430 -20.46 6.26 -30.68
N GLY A 431 -21.16 7.38 -30.79
CA GLY A 431 -22.50 7.58 -30.20
C GLY A 431 -22.48 8.11 -28.76
N LEU A 432 -21.30 8.30 -28.16
CA LEU A 432 -21.16 8.94 -26.84
C LEU A 432 -20.95 10.45 -26.97
N PRO A 433 -21.35 11.25 -25.97
CA PRO A 433 -21.11 12.69 -25.96
C PRO A 433 -19.63 13.05 -26.14
N GLU A 434 -19.35 14.19 -26.77
CA GLU A 434 -17.99 14.75 -26.84
C GLU A 434 -17.58 15.31 -25.47
N GLU A 435 -18.47 16.10 -24.85
CA GLU A 435 -18.30 16.59 -23.49
C GLU A 435 -18.90 15.63 -22.47
N VAL A 436 -18.05 15.09 -21.60
CA VAL A 436 -18.43 14.12 -20.57
C VAL A 436 -18.08 14.71 -19.20
N PRO A 437 -18.97 14.62 -18.20
CA PRO A 437 -18.63 15.00 -16.83
C PRO A 437 -17.48 14.12 -16.29
N ARG A 438 -16.76 14.58 -15.28
CA ARG A 438 -15.75 13.74 -14.60
C ARG A 438 -16.46 12.82 -13.61
N SER A 439 -16.17 11.52 -13.64
CA SER A 439 -16.66 10.59 -12.62
C SER A 439 -16.08 10.91 -11.24
N ALA A 440 -16.82 10.58 -10.18
CA ALA A 440 -16.36 10.74 -8.80
C ALA A 440 -15.12 9.89 -8.46
N LEU A 441 -14.81 8.85 -9.27
CA LEU A 441 -13.62 8.01 -9.10
C LEU A 441 -12.29 8.74 -9.28
N LEU A 442 -12.29 9.77 -10.12
CA LEU A 442 -11.10 10.54 -10.44
C LEU A 442 -11.23 11.92 -9.84
N SER A 443 -10.25 12.38 -9.07
CA SER A 443 -10.08 13.82 -8.81
C SER A 443 -9.64 14.53 -10.10
N GLU A 444 -9.73 15.86 -10.13
CA GLU A 444 -9.21 16.65 -11.26
C GLU A 444 -7.70 16.43 -11.41
N THR A 445 -6.97 16.45 -10.28
CA THR A 445 -5.53 16.20 -10.26
C THR A 445 -5.17 14.81 -10.78
N ALA A 446 -5.95 13.78 -10.45
CA ALA A 446 -5.74 12.43 -10.95
C ALA A 446 -5.98 12.35 -12.46
N LEU A 447 -7.07 12.93 -12.96
CA LEU A 447 -7.36 12.98 -14.39
C LEU A 447 -6.21 13.65 -15.16
N GLN A 448 -5.77 14.83 -14.71
CA GLN A 448 -4.66 15.54 -15.34
C GLN A 448 -3.36 14.73 -15.32
N TYR A 449 -3.11 13.96 -14.25
CA TYR A 449 -1.97 13.07 -14.18
C TYR A 449 -2.01 12.01 -15.29
N TYR A 450 -3.14 11.30 -15.48
CA TYR A 450 -3.25 10.32 -16.58
C TYR A 450 -3.08 10.97 -17.96
N VAL A 451 -3.73 12.12 -18.19
CA VAL A 451 -3.58 12.88 -19.44
C VAL A 451 -2.12 13.26 -19.68
N GLN A 452 -1.40 13.72 -18.66
CA GLN A 452 0.01 14.09 -18.76
C GLN A 452 0.91 12.87 -19.02
N GLN A 453 0.65 11.72 -18.38
CA GLN A 453 1.46 10.52 -18.63
C GLN A 453 1.24 9.99 -20.05
N TYR A 454 0.01 10.01 -20.55
CA TYR A 454 -0.30 9.51 -21.89
C TYR A 454 0.05 10.49 -23.02
N SER A 455 0.14 11.80 -22.75
CA SER A 455 0.62 12.77 -23.75
C SER A 455 2.10 12.59 -24.10
N LYS A 456 2.90 11.94 -23.23
CA LYS A 456 4.32 11.63 -23.50
C LYS A 456 4.51 10.55 -24.57
N GLN A 457 3.72 9.48 -24.52
CA GLN A 457 3.99 8.24 -25.27
C GLN A 457 2.76 7.65 -26.00
N GLY A 458 1.60 8.32 -25.98
CA GLY A 458 0.36 7.87 -26.65
C GLY A 458 -0.16 6.52 -26.15
N PHE A 459 -0.93 5.81 -26.96
CA PHE A 459 -1.44 4.45 -26.78
C PHE A 459 -0.74 3.42 -27.68
N ARG A 460 -0.03 3.85 -28.73
CA ARG A 460 0.60 3.00 -29.76
C ARG A 460 1.58 1.93 -29.25
N ASN A 461 2.34 2.24 -28.20
CA ASN A 461 3.40 1.35 -27.72
C ASN A 461 2.97 0.63 -26.44
N ARG A 462 1.76 0.06 -26.40
CA ARG A 462 1.18 -0.56 -25.20
C ARG A 462 0.97 -2.06 -25.34
N PRO A 463 1.20 -2.85 -24.27
CA PRO A 463 1.10 -4.30 -24.32
C PRO A 463 -0.26 -4.87 -24.71
N VAL A 464 -1.31 -4.06 -24.64
CA VAL A 464 -2.67 -4.50 -24.87
C VAL A 464 -3.02 -4.41 -26.34
N LEU A 465 -2.86 -3.25 -26.98
CA LEU A 465 -3.02 -3.12 -28.42
C LEU A 465 -2.06 -4.07 -29.16
N ASN A 466 -0.79 -4.12 -28.71
CA ASN A 466 0.23 -5.00 -29.30
C ASN A 466 0.12 -6.49 -28.86
N GLY A 467 -0.40 -6.76 -27.67
CA GLY A 467 -0.57 -8.14 -27.17
C GLY A 467 -1.79 -8.81 -27.78
N PHE A 468 -2.82 -8.02 -28.10
CA PHE A 468 -3.99 -8.48 -28.82
C PHE A 468 -3.62 -8.94 -30.22
N GLU A 469 -2.83 -8.18 -30.98
CA GLU A 469 -2.29 -8.57 -32.30
C GLU A 469 -1.65 -9.97 -32.33
N LYS A 470 -1.06 -10.40 -31.21
CA LYS A 470 -0.43 -11.73 -31.08
C LYS A 470 -1.38 -12.88 -30.79
N LEU A 471 -2.68 -12.68 -30.55
CA LEU A 471 -3.60 -13.82 -30.53
C LEU A 471 -3.58 -14.56 -31.88
N HIS A 472 -3.37 -13.85 -32.98
CA HIS A 472 -3.19 -14.43 -34.30
C HIS A 472 -1.79 -15.05 -34.52
N ALA A 473 -0.73 -14.46 -33.94
CA ALA A 473 0.67 -14.87 -34.16
C ALA A 473 1.18 -15.94 -33.18
N SER A 474 0.49 -16.17 -32.06
CA SER A 474 0.79 -17.25 -31.12
C SER A 474 0.41 -18.63 -31.68
N VAL A 475 -0.55 -18.72 -32.60
CA VAL A 475 -0.91 -19.99 -33.26
C VAL A 475 0.20 -20.48 -34.21
N PRO A 476 0.83 -19.65 -35.07
CA PRO A 476 1.98 -20.08 -35.87
C PRO A 476 3.28 -20.23 -35.09
N LEU A 477 3.52 -19.49 -33.99
CA LEU A 477 4.72 -19.70 -33.16
C LEU A 477 4.60 -21.00 -32.34
N LEU A 478 3.41 -21.32 -31.83
CA LEU A 478 3.11 -22.63 -31.28
C LEU A 478 3.25 -23.73 -32.34
N ARG A 479 2.83 -23.49 -33.60
CA ARG A 479 3.03 -24.43 -34.73
C ARG A 479 4.48 -24.52 -35.24
N LYS A 480 5.28 -23.45 -35.23
CA LYS A 480 6.67 -23.44 -35.74
C LYS A 480 7.63 -24.19 -34.82
N CYS A 481 7.30 -24.34 -33.54
CA CYS A 481 8.00 -25.25 -32.64
C CYS A 481 7.78 -26.75 -32.98
N PHE A 482 6.86 -27.10 -33.89
CA PHE A 482 6.57 -28.50 -34.25
C PHE A 482 7.21 -28.99 -35.56
N VAL A 483 7.72 -28.13 -36.45
CA VAL A 483 8.34 -28.58 -37.71
C VAL A 483 9.47 -27.65 -38.15
N GLN A 484 10.68 -27.89 -37.64
CA GLN A 484 11.90 -27.84 -38.47
C GLN A 484 13.06 -28.48 -37.70
N GLY A 485 13.34 -29.73 -38.05
CA GLY A 485 14.69 -30.26 -37.94
C GLY A 485 15.61 -29.54 -38.92
N ASP A 486 16.88 -29.52 -38.54
CA ASP A 486 18.08 -29.23 -39.34
C ASP A 486 18.65 -27.79 -39.28
N HIS A 487 19.59 -27.65 -38.35
CA HIS A 487 20.86 -26.90 -38.38
C HIS A 487 20.88 -25.41 -38.82
N LEU A 488 21.23 -24.51 -37.88
CA LEU A 488 22.56 -23.86 -37.76
C LEU A 488 22.62 -22.80 -36.64
N THR A 489 23.42 -23.13 -35.61
CA THR A 489 24.42 -22.34 -34.87
C THR A 489 24.19 -20.87 -34.48
N GLY A 490 24.18 -20.62 -33.16
CA GLY A 490 24.94 -19.49 -32.59
C GLY A 490 24.24 -18.73 -31.47
N ILE A 491 24.52 -19.13 -30.21
CA ILE A 491 24.72 -18.31 -28.99
C ILE A 491 24.11 -18.99 -27.75
N GLY A 492 25.00 -19.44 -26.85
CA GLY A 492 24.80 -19.36 -25.40
C GLY A 492 23.86 -20.38 -24.74
N THR A 493 24.34 -21.60 -24.57
CA THR A 493 23.82 -22.60 -23.63
C THR A 493 23.68 -22.06 -22.20
N TRP A 494 22.47 -22.14 -21.64
CA TRP A 494 22.27 -22.21 -20.18
C TRP A 494 21.81 -23.62 -19.82
N ARG A 495 22.71 -24.37 -19.17
CA ARG A 495 22.38 -25.54 -18.36
C ARG A 495 22.12 -25.07 -16.94
N GLY A 496 20.95 -25.40 -16.39
CA GLY A 496 20.62 -25.19 -14.99
C GLY A 496 19.15 -25.49 -14.73
N THR A 497 18.87 -26.77 -14.43
CA THR A 497 17.57 -27.37 -14.07
C THR A 497 16.46 -27.29 -15.14
N GLY A 498 16.28 -28.41 -15.83
CA GLY A 498 15.27 -28.61 -16.86
C GLY A 498 13.85 -28.47 -16.33
N ASP A 499 13.15 -27.49 -16.88
CA ASP A 499 11.84 -27.60 -17.52
C ASP A 499 11.49 -26.18 -17.96
N GLY A 500 12.08 -25.77 -19.10
CA GLY A 500 11.52 -24.65 -19.84
C GLY A 500 10.06 -24.97 -20.15
N CYS A 501 9.15 -24.02 -19.96
CA CYS A 501 7.73 -24.21 -20.22
C CYS A 501 7.50 -24.55 -21.70
N VAL A 502 7.59 -25.83 -22.04
CA VAL A 502 7.16 -26.39 -23.32
C VAL A 502 5.64 -26.57 -23.23
N PRO A 503 4.85 -26.00 -24.16
CA PRO A 503 3.43 -26.32 -24.25
C PRO A 503 3.30 -27.78 -24.70
N GLY A 504 2.92 -28.64 -23.76
CA GLY A 504 2.83 -30.09 -23.97
C GLY A 504 2.55 -30.90 -22.69
N HIS A 505 2.75 -30.30 -21.52
CA HIS A 505 2.32 -30.87 -20.24
C HIS A 505 1.10 -30.08 -19.76
N GLY A 506 0.06 -30.76 -19.25
CA GLY A 506 -1.18 -30.14 -18.77
C GLY A 506 -0.91 -28.95 -17.84
N ALA A 507 -1.80 -27.94 -17.85
CA ALA A 507 -1.64 -26.69 -17.13
C ALA A 507 -1.10 -26.94 -15.71
N ARG A 508 0.10 -26.44 -15.43
CA ARG A 508 0.79 -26.63 -14.14
C ARG A 508 -0.06 -25.99 -13.05
N GLN A 509 -0.38 -26.76 -12.02
CA GLN A 509 -1.13 -26.23 -10.88
C GLN A 509 -0.30 -25.15 -10.16
N ILE A 510 -0.98 -24.09 -9.71
CA ILE A 510 -0.39 -23.06 -8.85
C ILE A 510 -0.57 -23.52 -7.40
N LEU A 511 0.55 -23.81 -6.74
CA LEU A 511 0.56 -24.35 -5.36
C LEU A 511 0.94 -23.31 -4.30
N ILE A 512 1.58 -22.21 -4.71
CA ILE A 512 1.89 -21.08 -3.83
C ILE A 512 0.60 -20.40 -3.33
N PRO A 513 0.63 -19.66 -2.21
CA PRO A 513 -0.53 -18.91 -1.74
C PRO A 513 -1.07 -17.99 -2.84
N ALA A 514 -2.36 -18.12 -3.13
CA ALA A 514 -3.03 -17.44 -4.23
C ALA A 514 -4.33 -16.78 -3.77
N LEU A 515 -4.59 -15.56 -4.22
CA LEU A 515 -5.83 -14.82 -3.94
C LEU A 515 -6.51 -14.39 -5.25
N MET A 516 -7.80 -14.70 -5.40
CA MET A 516 -8.66 -14.15 -6.45
C MET A 516 -9.67 -13.19 -5.82
N VAL A 517 -9.65 -11.92 -6.22
CA VAL A 517 -10.64 -10.91 -5.80
C VAL A 517 -11.58 -10.60 -6.95
N THR A 518 -12.88 -10.84 -6.76
CA THR A 518 -13.91 -10.50 -7.74
C THR A 518 -14.56 -9.16 -7.44
N ALA A 519 -14.96 -8.44 -8.49
CA ALA A 519 -15.75 -7.22 -8.41
C ALA A 519 -17.15 -7.50 -9.02
N GLU A 520 -18.20 -7.34 -8.21
CA GLU A 520 -19.55 -7.80 -8.53
C GLU A 520 -20.11 -7.21 -9.83
N LYS A 521 -19.86 -5.91 -10.07
CA LYS A 521 -20.38 -5.12 -11.18
C LYS A 521 -19.34 -4.91 -12.29
N ASP A 522 -18.22 -5.62 -12.28
CA ASP A 522 -17.32 -5.65 -13.44
C ASP A 522 -18.09 -6.30 -14.61
N ARG A 523 -18.25 -5.54 -15.70
CA ARG A 523 -19.03 -5.93 -16.88
C ARG A 523 -18.20 -6.70 -17.91
N ILE A 524 -16.89 -6.77 -17.72
CA ILE A 524 -15.93 -7.38 -18.65
C ILE A 524 -15.32 -8.63 -18.04
N LEU A 525 -14.79 -8.52 -16.82
CA LEU A 525 -14.21 -9.64 -16.09
C LEU A 525 -15.21 -10.15 -15.07
N LEU A 526 -16.30 -10.72 -15.59
CA LEU A 526 -17.44 -11.18 -14.81
C LEU A 526 -17.01 -12.18 -13.71
N PRO A 527 -17.51 -12.09 -12.47
CA PRO A 527 -17.19 -13.03 -11.39
C PRO A 527 -17.37 -14.51 -11.76
N ILE A 528 -18.36 -14.81 -12.61
CA ILE A 528 -18.63 -16.18 -13.10
C ILE A 528 -17.43 -16.81 -13.82
N PHE A 529 -16.55 -16.00 -14.43
CA PHE A 529 -15.34 -16.50 -15.10
C PHE A 529 -14.30 -17.09 -14.14
N THR A 530 -14.43 -16.85 -12.83
CA THR A 530 -13.56 -17.44 -11.81
C THR A 530 -14.01 -18.85 -11.38
N THR A 531 -15.14 -19.34 -11.91
CA THR A 531 -15.71 -20.63 -11.51
C THR A 531 -14.76 -21.78 -11.89
N GLY A 532 -14.41 -22.62 -10.91
CA GLY A 532 -13.55 -23.80 -11.13
C GLY A 532 -12.05 -23.49 -11.18
N MET A 533 -11.62 -22.28 -10.81
CA MET A 533 -10.20 -21.95 -10.67
C MET A 533 -9.47 -22.86 -9.67
N GLU A 534 -10.18 -23.38 -8.67
CA GLU A 534 -9.68 -24.34 -7.68
C GLU A 534 -9.09 -25.61 -8.31
N ASN A 535 -9.53 -25.99 -9.52
CA ASN A 535 -8.98 -27.13 -10.25
C ASN A 535 -7.51 -26.91 -10.65
N MET A 536 -7.13 -25.65 -10.89
CA MET A 536 -5.77 -25.25 -11.25
C MET A 536 -5.01 -24.63 -10.08
N ILE A 537 -5.73 -24.17 -9.05
CA ILE A 537 -5.18 -23.50 -7.87
C ILE A 537 -5.83 -24.11 -6.62
N PRO A 538 -5.37 -25.28 -6.14
CA PRO A 538 -6.02 -25.98 -5.02
C PRO A 538 -6.06 -25.17 -3.72
N ASN A 539 -5.09 -24.27 -3.52
CA ASN A 539 -4.95 -23.42 -2.32
C ASN A 539 -5.51 -22.01 -2.52
N LEU A 540 -6.48 -21.83 -3.43
CA LEU A 540 -7.03 -20.52 -3.76
C LEU A 540 -7.82 -19.92 -2.59
N THR A 541 -7.44 -18.71 -2.19
CA THR A 541 -8.24 -17.84 -1.32
C THR A 541 -9.08 -16.90 -2.19
N ARG A 542 -10.27 -16.51 -1.72
CA ARG A 542 -11.17 -15.61 -2.45
C ARG A 542 -11.51 -14.36 -1.65
N GLY A 543 -11.58 -13.23 -2.34
CA GLY A 543 -12.25 -12.02 -1.88
C GLY A 543 -13.35 -11.65 -2.88
N ASN A 544 -14.40 -11.01 -2.41
CA ASN A 544 -15.43 -10.43 -3.27
C ASN A 544 -15.73 -9.02 -2.80
N ILE A 545 -15.88 -8.09 -3.75
CA ILE A 545 -16.24 -6.71 -3.48
C ILE A 545 -17.57 -6.42 -4.15
N GLU A 546 -18.59 -6.25 -3.32
CA GLU A 546 -19.94 -5.88 -3.75
C GLU A 546 -19.96 -4.44 -4.30
N ASN A 547 -20.90 -4.18 -5.22
CA ASN A 547 -21.09 -2.87 -5.82
C ASN A 547 -19.78 -2.24 -6.36
N CYS A 548 -18.93 -3.05 -6.98
CA CYS A 548 -17.64 -2.65 -7.52
C CYS A 548 -17.55 -3.00 -9.00
N GLY A 549 -17.12 -2.04 -9.82
CA GLY A 549 -16.92 -2.20 -11.25
C GLY A 549 -15.50 -2.64 -11.59
N HIS A 550 -15.05 -2.24 -12.79
CA HIS A 550 -13.76 -2.66 -13.32
C HIS A 550 -12.56 -2.00 -12.62
N TRP A 551 -12.70 -0.73 -12.20
CA TRP A 551 -11.60 0.09 -11.66
C TRP A 551 -11.44 -0.10 -10.14
N THR A 552 -11.32 -1.36 -9.74
CA THR A 552 -11.46 -1.85 -8.37
C THR A 552 -10.60 -1.09 -7.35
N GLN A 553 -9.34 -0.79 -7.70
CA GLN A 553 -8.39 -0.11 -6.83
C GLN A 553 -8.84 1.29 -6.41
N MET A 554 -9.60 1.99 -7.27
CA MET A 554 -10.05 3.36 -7.04
C MET A 554 -11.55 3.48 -6.81
N GLU A 555 -12.34 2.47 -7.18
CA GLU A 555 -13.79 2.43 -6.91
C GLU A 555 -14.11 1.95 -5.51
N ARG A 556 -13.39 0.93 -5.01
CA ARG A 556 -13.55 0.38 -3.66
C ARG A 556 -12.20 0.22 -2.95
N PRO A 557 -11.43 1.32 -2.81
CA PRO A 557 -10.07 1.27 -2.28
C PRO A 557 -10.00 0.74 -0.84
N LEU A 558 -11.00 1.03 -0.01
CA LEU A 558 -11.02 0.60 1.39
C LEU A 558 -11.16 -0.92 1.49
N GLU A 559 -12.08 -1.50 0.72
CA GLU A 559 -12.34 -2.92 0.65
C GLU A 559 -11.15 -3.68 0.04
N VAL A 560 -10.55 -3.14 -1.03
CA VAL A 560 -9.31 -3.66 -1.60
C VAL A 560 -8.21 -3.69 -0.55
N ASN A 561 -7.97 -2.57 0.14
CA ASN A 561 -6.93 -2.48 1.17
C ASN A 561 -7.18 -3.48 2.30
N LYS A 562 -8.42 -3.60 2.78
CA LYS A 562 -8.80 -4.55 3.83
C LYS A 562 -8.52 -6.00 3.42
N ILE A 563 -8.93 -6.39 2.21
CA ILE A 563 -8.70 -7.75 1.69
C ILE A 563 -7.21 -8.03 1.54
N LEU A 564 -6.47 -7.13 0.86
CA LEU A 564 -5.04 -7.32 0.60
C LEU A 564 -4.22 -7.34 1.89
N ILE A 565 -4.42 -6.39 2.82
CA ILE A 565 -3.67 -6.32 4.08
C ILE A 565 -3.94 -7.58 4.91
N SER A 566 -5.20 -8.00 5.04
CA SER A 566 -5.55 -9.20 5.78
C SER A 566 -4.87 -10.44 5.21
N TRP A 567 -4.97 -10.64 3.89
CA TRP A 567 -4.38 -11.79 3.22
C TRP A 567 -2.84 -11.78 3.25
N LEU A 568 -2.22 -10.62 3.02
CA LEU A 568 -0.77 -10.47 3.07
C LEU A 568 -0.24 -10.76 4.48
N THR A 569 -0.89 -10.22 5.51
CA THR A 569 -0.49 -10.43 6.91
C THR A 569 -0.55 -11.91 7.26
N GLU A 570 -1.65 -12.59 6.92
CA GLU A 570 -1.79 -14.03 7.18
C GLU A 570 -0.74 -14.86 6.41
N THR A 571 -0.52 -14.52 5.14
CA THR A 571 0.43 -15.24 4.26
C THR A 571 1.88 -15.09 4.74
N HIS A 572 2.26 -13.90 5.18
CA HIS A 572 3.61 -13.61 5.66
C HIS A 572 3.82 -13.97 7.15
N GLN A 573 2.76 -14.15 7.94
CA GLN A 573 2.86 -14.71 9.29
C GLN A 573 3.02 -16.25 9.28
N LYS A 574 2.26 -16.96 8.43
CA LYS A 574 2.42 -18.41 8.25
C LYS A 574 3.82 -18.78 7.73
N ALA A 575 4.40 -17.86 6.96
CA ALA A 575 5.75 -17.93 6.42
C ALA A 575 6.87 -17.87 7.49
N SER A 576 6.63 -17.17 8.61
CA SER A 576 7.61 -16.91 9.67
C SER A 576 7.71 -17.99 10.75
N ILE A 577 6.97 -19.10 10.63
CA ILE A 577 7.21 -20.28 11.47
C ILE A 577 8.57 -20.86 11.07
N SER A 578 9.59 -20.64 11.92
CA SER A 578 10.92 -21.18 11.74
C SER A 578 10.85 -22.71 11.68
N ILE A 579 11.06 -23.29 10.50
CA ILE A 579 11.55 -24.66 10.42
C ILE A 579 12.98 -24.58 10.91
N SER A 580 13.19 -24.78 12.21
CA SER A 580 14.53 -25.02 12.74
C SER A 580 15.13 -26.16 11.93
N PRO A 581 16.28 -26.00 11.26
CA PRO A 581 16.95 -27.15 10.66
C PRO A 581 17.20 -28.12 11.81
N LYS A 582 16.69 -29.35 11.68
CA LYS A 582 17.15 -30.45 12.53
C LYS A 582 18.65 -30.56 12.28
N LEU A 583 19.45 -30.01 13.19
CA LEU A 583 20.87 -30.32 13.30
C LEU A 583 20.95 -31.85 13.36
N ARG A 584 21.60 -32.43 12.36
CA ARG A 584 22.12 -33.80 12.43
C ARG A 584 23.51 -33.76 13.02
#